data_AF-A0A668UWH9-F1
#
_entry.id   AF-A0A668UWH9-F1
#
_cell.length_a   1.000
_cell.length_b   1.000
_cell.length_c   1.000
_cell.angle_alpha   90.00
_cell.angle_beta   90.00
_cell.angle_gamma   90.00
#
_symmetry.space_group_name_H-M   'P 1'
#
loop_
_entity.id
_entity.type
_entity.pdbx_description
1 polymer ?
#
loop_
_entity_poly.entity_id
_entity_poly.type
_entity_poly.pdbx_seq_one_letter_code
_entity_poly.pdbx_strand_id
1 'polypeptide(L)'
;RSMRSLIGCILFSLATAVLSVPLSEVSMEDESFNYLKKFFNLTEEEGPAVRRGISPLNKKLAEMQRFFGLKITGSLDADTLAMMKKPRCGVPDEQVARFSIFGNNFKWQKRSLTYRIENYTPDMSVAEVDYSIDKALQVWAKVTPLKFQRIYSGIADIMISFVRWGSEYCFGIAAHFDLWWIVKQGFPKRIF
;
A
#
# COMPACT_ATOMS: atom_id res chain seq x y z
N ARG A 1 -17.74 -27.65 65.43
CA ARG A 1 -17.98 -28.75 64.45
C ARG A 1 -18.84 -28.19 63.30
N SER A 2 -18.36 -27.10 62.70
CA SER A 2 -17.62 -27.02 61.42
C SER A 2 -18.57 -26.94 60.21
N MET A 3 -19.35 -25.87 60.21
CA MET A 3 -20.13 -25.38 59.08
C MET A 3 -19.54 -24.02 58.72
N ARG A 4 -18.32 -24.01 58.13
CA ARG A 4 -17.58 -22.79 57.73
C ARG A 4 -16.44 -23.05 56.73
N SER A 5 -16.35 -24.25 56.13
CA SER A 5 -15.15 -24.66 55.36
C SER A 5 -15.44 -25.18 53.94
N LEU A 6 -16.46 -24.66 53.25
CA LEU A 6 -16.76 -25.06 51.87
C LEU A 6 -17.03 -23.89 50.90
N ILE A 7 -16.82 -22.65 51.32
CA ILE A 7 -16.97 -21.45 50.46
C ILE A 7 -15.60 -20.90 49.99
N GLY A 8 -14.50 -21.43 50.52
CA GLY A 8 -13.15 -20.95 50.23
C GLY A 8 -12.43 -21.58 49.03
N CYS A 9 -12.95 -22.65 48.42
CA CYS A 9 -12.23 -23.38 47.37
C CYS A 9 -12.79 -23.20 45.94
N ILE A 10 -13.86 -22.43 45.75
CA ILE A 10 -14.42 -22.16 44.41
C ILE A 10 -13.98 -20.79 43.86
N LEU A 11 -13.33 -19.95 44.67
CA LEU A 11 -12.84 -18.62 44.26
C LEU A 11 -11.33 -18.58 43.96
N PHE A 12 -10.63 -19.72 43.91
CA PHE A 12 -9.19 -19.75 43.64
C PHE A 12 -8.77 -20.49 42.35
N SER A 13 -9.71 -20.80 41.45
CA SER A 13 -9.41 -21.49 40.19
C SER A 13 -10.12 -20.91 38.96
N LEU A 14 -10.43 -19.61 39.00
CA LEU A 14 -10.91 -18.86 37.83
C LEU A 14 -10.04 -17.61 37.57
N ALA A 15 -8.73 -17.77 37.82
CA ALA A 15 -7.71 -16.78 37.51
C ALA A 15 -6.57 -17.37 36.65
N THR A 16 -6.93 -18.17 35.64
CA THR A 16 -6.07 -18.57 34.51
C THR A 16 -7.02 -18.95 33.36
N ALA A 17 -7.08 -18.32 32.19
CA ALA A 17 -6.21 -17.36 31.55
C ALA A 17 -7.11 -16.36 30.82
N VAL A 18 -7.21 -15.13 31.33
CA VAL A 18 -7.24 -14.02 30.39
C VAL A 18 -5.83 -14.00 29.85
N LEU A 19 -5.61 -14.65 28.70
CA LEU A 19 -4.39 -14.48 27.94
C LEU A 19 -4.21 -12.97 27.82
N SER A 20 -3.24 -12.46 28.56
CA SER A 20 -2.57 -11.22 28.21
C SER A 20 -1.91 -11.54 26.88
N VAL A 21 -2.69 -11.46 25.80
CA VAL A 21 -2.13 -11.36 24.46
C VAL A 21 -1.17 -10.18 24.57
N PRO A 22 0.14 -10.40 24.36
CA PRO A 22 1.10 -9.34 24.54
C PRO A 22 0.67 -8.19 23.64
N LEU A 23 0.62 -6.97 24.19
CA LEU A 23 0.14 -5.76 23.51
C LEU A 23 0.76 -5.57 22.11
N SER A 24 1.97 -6.11 21.91
CA SER A 24 2.66 -6.17 20.62
C SER A 24 1.92 -7.01 19.57
N GLU A 25 1.39 -8.17 19.93
CA GLU A 25 0.77 -9.11 18.98
C GLU A 25 -0.57 -8.56 18.46
N VAL A 26 -1.40 -7.96 19.34
CA VAL A 26 -2.64 -7.26 18.94
C VAL A 26 -2.33 -6.08 18.01
N SER A 27 -1.33 -5.26 18.34
CA SER A 27 -0.98 -4.08 17.52
C SER A 27 -0.46 -4.47 16.13
N MET A 28 0.31 -5.57 16.03
CA MET A 28 0.90 -6.02 14.76
C MET A 28 -0.15 -6.65 13.84
N GLU A 29 -1.11 -7.38 14.39
CA GLU A 29 -2.20 -7.95 13.61
C GLU A 29 -3.10 -6.83 13.04
N ASP A 30 -3.43 -5.81 13.85
CA ASP A 30 -4.19 -4.62 13.41
C ASP A 30 -3.45 -3.81 12.33
N GLU A 31 -2.13 -3.61 12.46
CA GLU A 31 -1.31 -2.96 11.43
C GLU A 31 -1.32 -3.75 10.11
N SER A 32 -1.17 -5.07 10.18
CA SER A 32 -1.19 -5.93 9.00
C SER A 32 -2.56 -5.96 8.32
N PHE A 33 -3.64 -5.92 9.11
CA PHE A 33 -5.00 -5.87 8.61
C PHE A 33 -5.25 -4.56 7.84
N ASN A 34 -4.87 -3.43 8.43
CA ASN A 34 -4.96 -2.12 7.79
C ASN A 34 -4.13 -2.05 6.50
N TYR A 35 -2.94 -2.63 6.50
CA TYR A 35 -2.10 -2.73 5.33
C TYR A 35 -2.78 -3.51 4.20
N LEU A 36 -3.31 -4.71 4.50
CA LEU A 36 -3.96 -5.55 3.50
C LEU A 36 -5.28 -4.96 3.01
N LYS A 37 -6.02 -4.26 3.88
CA LYS A 37 -7.20 -3.47 3.51
C LYS A 37 -6.84 -2.38 2.51
N LYS A 38 -5.76 -1.63 2.78
CA LYS A 38 -5.31 -0.51 1.94
C LYS A 38 -4.74 -0.96 0.59
N PHE A 39 -3.89 -1.99 0.56
CA PHE A 39 -3.13 -2.34 -0.64
C PHE A 39 -3.64 -3.57 -1.40
N PHE A 40 -4.29 -4.51 -0.70
CA PHE A 40 -4.76 -5.77 -1.27
C PHE A 40 -6.29 -5.91 -1.23
N ASN A 41 -7.00 -4.81 -0.96
CA ASN A 41 -8.46 -4.74 -0.92
C ASN A 41 -9.08 -5.84 -0.05
N LEU A 42 -8.49 -6.09 1.12
CA LEU A 42 -9.07 -6.99 2.12
C LEU A 42 -10.43 -6.40 2.56
N THR A 43 -11.50 -7.12 2.23
CA THR A 43 -12.85 -6.82 2.68
C THR A 43 -13.10 -7.50 4.02
N GLU A 44 -13.80 -6.80 4.92
CA GLU A 44 -14.39 -7.40 6.12
C GLU A 44 -15.55 -8.29 5.66
N GLU A 45 -15.26 -9.54 5.27
CA GLU A 45 -16.31 -10.47 4.89
C GLU A 45 -17.02 -11.02 6.14
N GLU A 46 -18.16 -10.44 6.47
CA GLU A 46 -19.15 -11.07 7.36
C GLU A 46 -19.95 -12.11 6.56
N GLY A 47 -19.46 -13.36 6.50
CA GLY A 47 -20.11 -14.40 5.69
C GLY A 47 -19.82 -15.85 6.07
N PRO A 48 -20.50 -16.84 5.44
CA PRO A 48 -20.40 -18.27 5.77
C PRO A 48 -18.99 -18.87 5.59
N ALA A 49 -18.11 -18.21 4.84
CA ALA A 49 -16.72 -18.63 4.63
C ALA A 49 -15.88 -18.56 5.92
N VAL A 50 -16.17 -17.59 6.81
CA VAL A 50 -15.55 -17.48 8.14
C VAL A 50 -15.85 -18.72 8.99
N ARG A 51 -17.03 -19.31 8.85
CA ARG A 51 -17.45 -20.53 9.57
C ARG A 51 -16.73 -21.81 9.11
N ARG A 52 -15.99 -21.77 7.99
CA ARG A 52 -15.21 -22.89 7.45
C ARG A 52 -13.71 -22.82 7.82
N GLY A 53 -13.30 -21.85 8.64
CA GLY A 53 -11.93 -21.77 9.17
C GLY A 53 -10.87 -21.21 8.21
N ILE A 54 -11.25 -20.74 7.02
CA ILE A 54 -10.33 -20.01 6.14
C ILE A 54 -10.46 -18.53 6.49
N SER A 55 -9.47 -17.97 7.21
CA SER A 55 -9.48 -16.54 7.48
C SER A 55 -9.25 -15.78 6.16
N PRO A 56 -10.11 -14.81 5.79
CA PRO A 56 -9.89 -13.94 4.65
C PRO A 56 -8.51 -13.25 4.68
N LEU A 57 -8.01 -13.01 5.90
CA LEU A 57 -6.69 -12.49 6.20
C LEU A 57 -5.56 -13.38 5.65
N ASN A 58 -5.55 -14.69 5.97
CA ASN A 58 -4.47 -15.60 5.56
C ASN A 58 -4.41 -15.75 4.05
N LYS A 59 -5.57 -15.71 3.39
CA LYS A 59 -5.64 -15.72 1.92
C LYS A 59 -4.99 -14.46 1.33
N LYS A 60 -5.31 -13.28 1.88
CA LYS A 60 -4.70 -12.02 1.42
C LYS A 60 -3.22 -11.92 1.75
N LEU A 61 -2.78 -12.49 2.88
CA LEU A 61 -1.36 -12.65 3.20
C LEU A 61 -0.64 -13.50 2.15
N ALA A 62 -1.20 -14.64 1.76
CA ALA A 62 -0.62 -15.49 0.73
C ALA A 62 -0.56 -14.80 -0.65
N GLU A 63 -1.57 -14.00 -1.00
CA GLU A 63 -1.56 -13.15 -2.21
C GLU A 63 -0.45 -12.10 -2.17
N MET A 64 -0.30 -11.41 -1.04
CA MET A 64 0.75 -10.42 -0.82
C MET A 64 2.15 -11.03 -0.88
N GLN A 65 2.35 -12.15 -0.19
CA GLN A 65 3.62 -12.88 -0.21
C GLN A 65 3.99 -13.29 -1.64
N ARG A 66 3.03 -13.83 -2.40
CA ARG A 66 3.22 -14.15 -3.82
C ARG A 66 3.60 -12.92 -4.64
N PHE A 67 2.94 -11.77 -4.42
CA PHE A 67 3.21 -10.54 -5.16
C PHE A 67 4.63 -10.01 -4.93
N PHE A 68 5.13 -10.09 -3.70
CA PHE A 68 6.48 -9.67 -3.33
C PHE A 68 7.55 -10.76 -3.49
N GLY A 69 7.18 -11.97 -3.92
CA GLY A 69 8.10 -13.10 -4.08
C GLY A 69 8.63 -13.67 -2.76
N LEU A 70 7.88 -13.51 -1.67
CA LEU A 70 8.17 -14.11 -0.37
C LEU A 70 7.76 -15.59 -0.35
N LYS A 71 8.21 -16.32 0.67
CA LYS A 71 7.71 -17.66 0.95
C LYS A 71 6.21 -17.57 1.27
N ILE A 72 5.41 -18.35 0.55
CA ILE A 72 3.95 -18.33 0.70
C ILE A 72 3.59 -19.21 1.91
N THR A 73 3.44 -18.58 3.07
CA THR A 73 3.05 -19.20 4.34
C THR A 73 1.59 -18.91 4.69
N GLY A 74 1.04 -17.79 4.20
CA GLY A 74 -0.28 -17.31 4.58
C GLY A 74 -0.36 -16.81 6.03
N SER A 75 0.79 -16.60 6.68
CA SER A 75 0.91 -16.12 8.06
C SER A 75 1.83 -14.90 8.14
N LEU A 76 1.74 -14.17 9.25
CA LEU A 76 2.62 -13.04 9.54
C LEU A 76 3.98 -13.54 10.05
N ASP A 77 4.83 -13.97 9.13
CA ASP A 77 6.23 -14.27 9.43
C ASP A 77 7.10 -13.00 9.46
N ALA A 78 8.30 -13.13 10.03
CA ALA A 78 9.23 -12.01 10.19
C ALA A 78 9.57 -11.32 8.86
N ASP A 79 9.70 -12.08 7.77
CA ASP A 79 9.99 -11.55 6.45
C ASP A 79 8.81 -10.75 5.89
N THR A 80 7.58 -11.25 6.09
CA THR A 80 6.33 -10.57 5.71
C THR A 80 6.18 -9.25 6.47
N LEU A 81 6.41 -9.25 7.78
CA LEU A 81 6.38 -8.04 8.61
C LEU A 81 7.47 -7.03 8.21
N ALA A 82 8.69 -7.51 7.98
CA ALA A 82 9.79 -6.67 7.52
C ALA A 82 9.49 -6.04 6.15
N MET A 83 8.80 -6.77 5.27
CA MET A 83 8.31 -6.23 4.01
C MET A 83 7.26 -5.14 4.27
N MET A 84 6.22 -5.42 5.05
CA MET A 84 5.09 -4.50 5.28
C MET A 84 5.54 -3.15 5.86
N LYS A 85 6.62 -3.13 6.63
CA LYS A 85 7.22 -1.92 7.21
C LYS A 85 8.02 -1.05 6.24
N LYS A 86 8.31 -1.52 5.02
CA LYS A 86 9.05 -0.72 4.03
C LYS A 86 8.17 0.41 3.47
N PRO A 87 8.71 1.64 3.35
CA PRO A 87 8.00 2.75 2.73
C PRO A 87 7.61 2.39 1.30
N ARG A 88 6.42 2.81 0.87
CA ARG A 88 5.81 2.37 -0.38
C ARG A 88 4.87 3.40 -0.99
N CYS A 89 4.51 3.18 -2.25
CA CYS A 89 3.49 3.96 -2.93
C CYS A 89 2.11 3.71 -2.28
N GLY A 90 1.24 4.73 -2.32
CA GLY A 90 -0.13 4.67 -1.79
C GLY A 90 -1.14 3.96 -2.69
N VAL A 91 -0.76 3.54 -3.91
CA VAL A 91 -1.65 2.89 -4.87
C VAL A 91 -1.86 1.41 -4.48
N PRO A 92 -3.09 0.88 -4.50
CA PRO A 92 -3.35 -0.53 -4.20
C PRO A 92 -2.67 -1.50 -5.18
N ASP A 93 -1.93 -2.48 -4.64
CA ASP A 93 -1.15 -3.48 -5.38
C ASP A 93 -2.04 -4.38 -6.27
N GLU A 94 -3.24 -4.74 -5.80
CA GLU A 94 -4.18 -5.56 -6.59
C GLU A 94 -4.67 -4.83 -7.84
N GLN A 95 -4.90 -3.51 -7.74
CA GLN A 95 -5.35 -2.71 -8.88
C GLN A 95 -4.25 -2.59 -9.94
N VAL A 96 -2.98 -2.55 -9.53
CA VAL A 96 -1.91 -2.49 -10.51
C VAL A 96 -1.80 -3.78 -11.32
N ALA A 97 -1.93 -4.93 -10.66
CA ALA A 97 -1.95 -6.20 -11.39
C ALA A 97 -3.03 -6.19 -12.49
N ARG A 98 -4.17 -5.51 -12.27
CA ARG A 98 -5.27 -5.39 -13.22
C ARG A 98 -4.99 -4.41 -14.37
N PHE A 99 -4.27 -3.30 -14.15
CA PHE A 99 -3.88 -2.36 -15.23
C PHE A 99 -3.00 -3.00 -16.31
N SER A 100 -2.28 -4.08 -15.99
CA SER A 100 -1.53 -4.86 -16.99
C SER A 100 -2.38 -5.84 -17.80
N ILE A 101 -3.60 -6.16 -17.34
CA ILE A 101 -4.40 -7.29 -17.86
C ILE A 101 -5.62 -6.80 -18.66
N PHE A 102 -6.22 -5.66 -18.30
CA PHE A 102 -7.41 -5.15 -18.98
C PHE A 102 -7.05 -4.03 -19.97
N GLY A 103 -7.23 -4.35 -21.26
CA GLY A 103 -6.65 -3.66 -22.41
C GLY A 103 -7.05 -2.20 -22.67
N ASN A 104 -6.25 -1.58 -23.55
CA ASN A 104 -6.41 -0.36 -24.36
C ASN A 104 -7.00 0.95 -23.78
N ASN A 105 -7.67 0.94 -22.62
CA ASN A 105 -8.37 2.11 -22.08
C ASN A 105 -7.54 2.96 -21.12
N PHE A 106 -6.40 2.44 -20.65
CA PHE A 106 -5.45 3.15 -19.76
C PHE A 106 -4.26 3.76 -20.52
N LYS A 107 -4.37 3.89 -21.85
CA LYS A 107 -3.31 4.42 -22.71
C LYS A 107 -3.70 5.80 -23.21
N TRP A 108 -2.79 6.75 -23.06
CA TRP A 108 -2.92 8.06 -23.70
C TRP A 108 -3.08 7.93 -25.22
N GLN A 109 -4.16 8.50 -25.74
CA GLN A 109 -4.44 8.51 -27.19
C GLN A 109 -3.54 9.48 -27.96
N LYS A 110 -2.86 10.39 -27.24
CA LYS A 110 -1.86 11.31 -27.78
C LYS A 110 -0.48 11.04 -27.20
N ARG A 111 0.54 11.45 -27.95
CA ARG A 111 1.95 11.28 -27.57
C ARG A 111 2.56 12.54 -26.94
N SER A 112 2.03 13.71 -27.26
CA SER A 112 2.43 14.97 -26.64
C SER A 112 1.51 15.23 -25.45
N LEU A 113 2.04 15.06 -24.25
CA LEU A 113 1.34 15.25 -22.98
C LEU A 113 1.81 16.55 -22.33
N THR A 114 0.87 17.30 -21.77
CA THR A 114 1.20 18.47 -20.95
C THR A 114 1.21 18.11 -19.48
N TYR A 115 2.10 18.72 -18.71
CA TYR A 115 2.08 18.62 -17.26
C TYR A 115 2.10 20.00 -16.61
N ARG A 116 1.50 20.09 -15.42
CA ARG A 116 1.47 21.31 -14.61
C ARG A 116 1.70 20.96 -13.15
N ILE A 117 2.54 21.75 -12.49
CA ILE A 117 2.76 21.68 -11.05
C ILE A 117 1.84 22.74 -10.42
N GLU A 118 0.87 22.30 -9.63
CA GLU A 118 -0.15 23.17 -9.02
C GLU A 118 0.36 23.86 -7.77
N ASN A 119 1.14 23.14 -6.97
CA ASN A 119 1.78 23.63 -5.76
C ASN A 119 3.13 22.93 -5.55
N TYR A 120 3.89 23.38 -4.56
CA TYR A 120 5.22 22.87 -4.23
C TYR A 120 5.26 22.37 -2.78
N THR A 121 6.17 21.44 -2.50
CA THR A 121 6.51 21.07 -1.13
C THR A 121 7.41 22.14 -0.49
N PRO A 122 7.25 22.45 0.81
CA PRO A 122 8.19 23.32 1.52
C PRO A 122 9.53 22.64 1.84
N ASP A 123 9.63 21.31 1.70
CA ASP A 123 10.85 20.56 2.01
C ASP A 123 11.94 20.70 0.94
N MET A 124 11.61 21.29 -0.21
CA MET A 124 12.49 21.37 -1.37
C MET A 124 12.28 22.70 -2.10
N SER A 125 13.33 23.27 -2.69
CA SER A 125 13.18 24.50 -3.47
C SER A 125 12.35 24.27 -4.74
N VAL A 126 11.71 25.33 -5.24
CA VAL A 126 10.93 25.30 -6.49
C VAL A 126 11.77 24.76 -7.65
N ALA A 127 13.03 25.19 -7.75
CA ALA A 127 13.93 24.77 -8.82
C ALA A 127 14.28 23.26 -8.75
N GLU A 128 14.49 22.74 -7.55
CA GLU A 128 14.74 21.30 -7.35
C GLU A 128 13.50 20.46 -7.64
N VAL A 129 12.30 20.93 -7.26
CA VAL A 129 11.05 20.25 -7.61
C VAL A 129 10.89 20.22 -9.13
N ASP A 130 11.02 21.37 -9.78
CA ASP A 130 10.90 21.49 -11.24
C ASP A 130 11.87 20.55 -11.97
N TYR A 131 13.14 20.54 -11.54
CA TYR A 131 14.15 19.65 -12.07
C TYR A 131 13.78 18.18 -11.83
N SER A 132 13.37 17.83 -10.62
CA SER A 132 13.04 16.45 -10.26
C SER A 132 11.86 15.90 -11.07
N ILE A 133 10.82 16.72 -11.26
CA ILE A 133 9.66 16.35 -12.08
C ILE A 133 10.04 16.18 -13.54
N ASP A 134 10.80 17.12 -14.11
CA ASP A 134 11.28 17.01 -15.49
C ASP A 134 12.08 15.72 -15.67
N LYS A 135 13.08 15.48 -14.81
CA LYS A 135 13.92 14.28 -14.87
C LYS A 135 13.11 12.99 -14.74
N ALA A 136 12.10 12.95 -13.86
CA ALA A 136 11.22 11.80 -13.71
C ALA A 136 10.45 11.50 -14.99
N LEU A 137 9.86 12.51 -15.64
CA LEU A 137 9.15 12.35 -16.91
C LEU A 137 10.09 11.95 -18.06
N GLN A 138 11.33 12.45 -18.05
CA GLN A 138 12.32 12.12 -19.08
C GLN A 138 12.77 10.65 -19.06
N VAL A 139 12.70 9.97 -17.92
CA VAL A 139 12.92 8.51 -17.84
C VAL A 139 11.97 7.77 -18.81
N TRP A 140 10.74 8.26 -18.97
CA TRP A 140 9.71 7.68 -19.83
C TRP A 140 9.83 8.13 -21.27
N ALA A 141 10.11 9.41 -21.49
CA ALA A 141 10.37 9.93 -22.83
C ALA A 141 11.54 9.22 -23.51
N LYS A 142 12.54 8.74 -22.74
CA LYS A 142 13.69 8.02 -23.28
C LYS A 142 13.35 6.67 -23.90
N VAL A 143 12.33 5.98 -23.39
CA VAL A 143 11.98 4.60 -23.79
C VAL A 143 10.61 4.50 -24.47
N THR A 144 9.94 5.64 -24.70
CA THR A 144 8.62 5.69 -25.34
C THR A 144 8.57 6.83 -26.37
N PRO A 145 7.61 6.83 -27.30
CA PRO A 145 7.36 7.98 -28.17
C PRO A 145 6.70 9.19 -27.48
N LEU A 146 6.54 9.16 -26.15
CA LEU A 146 5.89 10.23 -25.40
C LEU A 146 6.79 11.46 -25.30
N LYS A 147 6.16 12.64 -25.36
CA LYS A 147 6.79 13.94 -25.14
C LYS A 147 6.04 14.65 -24.04
N PHE A 148 6.77 15.23 -23.11
CA PHE A 148 6.19 15.97 -21.99
C PHE A 148 6.50 17.46 -22.14
N GLN A 149 5.48 18.30 -22.01
CA GLN A 149 5.62 19.75 -22.09
C GLN A 149 5.01 20.40 -20.86
N ARG A 150 5.79 21.23 -20.17
CA ARG A 150 5.28 21.97 -19.02
C ARG A 150 4.37 23.11 -19.47
N ILE A 151 3.25 23.26 -18.81
CA ILE A 151 2.39 24.44 -18.90
C ILE A 151 2.22 25.08 -17.52
N TYR A 152 2.02 26.39 -17.49
CA TYR A 152 1.97 27.18 -16.25
C TYR A 152 0.56 27.67 -15.88
N SER A 153 -0.39 27.57 -16.81
CA SER A 153 -1.78 27.96 -16.64
C SER A 153 -2.71 26.97 -17.33
N GLY A 154 -3.99 26.98 -16.94
CA GLY A 154 -4.99 26.05 -17.48
C GLY A 154 -4.88 24.62 -16.95
N ILE A 155 -5.61 23.70 -17.58
CA ILE A 155 -5.65 22.28 -17.21
C ILE A 155 -4.67 21.51 -18.11
N ALA A 156 -3.76 20.77 -17.49
CA ALA A 156 -2.80 19.90 -18.17
C ALA A 156 -3.32 18.45 -18.21
N ASP A 157 -2.67 17.61 -19.02
CA ASP A 157 -2.95 16.16 -19.00
C ASP A 157 -2.52 15.50 -17.69
N ILE A 158 -1.43 16.01 -17.09
CA ILE A 158 -0.85 15.53 -15.83
C ILE A 158 -0.81 16.71 -14.84
N MET A 159 -1.68 16.69 -13.84
CA MET A 159 -1.71 17.70 -12.78
C MET A 159 -0.96 17.16 -11.56
N ILE A 160 0.10 17.86 -11.14
CA ILE A 160 0.98 17.43 -10.06
C ILE A 160 0.75 18.34 -8.86
N SER A 161 0.44 17.75 -7.70
CA SER A 161 0.34 18.48 -6.45
C SER A 161 1.03 17.75 -5.30
N PHE A 162 1.30 18.48 -4.23
CA PHE A 162 1.87 18.00 -2.99
C PHE A 162 0.80 18.14 -1.92
N VAL A 163 0.40 17.02 -1.33
CA VAL A 163 -0.61 16.96 -0.29
C VAL A 163 0.03 16.45 1.00
N ARG A 164 -0.34 17.06 2.11
CA ARG A 164 0.18 16.67 3.42
C ARG A 164 -0.83 15.73 4.08
N TRP A 165 -0.38 14.53 4.44
CA TRP A 165 -1.15 13.59 5.25
C TRP A 165 -0.33 13.26 6.50
N GLY A 166 -0.62 13.94 7.62
CA GLY A 166 0.17 13.81 8.85
C GLY A 166 1.51 14.56 8.79
N SER A 167 2.60 13.88 9.13
CA SER A 167 3.98 14.44 9.18
C SER A 167 4.79 14.27 7.89
N GLU A 168 4.25 13.58 6.88
CA GLU A 168 4.94 13.35 5.60
C GLU A 168 4.20 14.03 4.44
N TYR A 169 4.97 14.59 3.50
CA TYR A 169 4.43 15.08 2.23
C TYR A 169 4.30 13.93 1.25
N CYS A 170 3.05 13.55 0.97
CA CYS A 170 2.78 12.60 -0.10
C CYS A 170 2.84 13.36 -1.43
N PHE A 171 3.69 12.88 -2.33
CA PHE A 171 3.66 13.31 -3.72
C PHE A 171 2.35 12.83 -4.35
N GLY A 172 1.40 13.74 -4.50
CA GLY A 172 0.06 13.49 -4.99
C GLY A 172 -0.03 13.91 -6.44
N ILE A 173 0.32 13.02 -7.36
CA ILE A 173 -0.01 13.33 -8.74
C ILE A 173 -1.49 13.06 -8.95
N ALA A 174 -2.26 14.15 -9.06
CA ALA A 174 -3.59 14.15 -9.65
C ALA A 174 -3.50 14.03 -11.19
N ALA A 175 -2.72 13.08 -11.68
CA ALA A 175 -3.10 12.42 -12.91
C ALA A 175 -4.25 11.52 -12.52
N HIS A 176 -5.26 11.41 -13.35
CA HIS A 176 -6.09 10.23 -13.32
C HIS A 176 -5.15 9.00 -13.41
N PHE A 177 -4.90 8.35 -12.29
CA PHE A 177 -4.29 7.03 -12.07
C PHE A 177 -2.91 6.63 -12.66
N ASP A 178 -2.11 7.50 -13.29
CA ASP A 178 -0.99 7.00 -14.13
C ASP A 178 0.43 7.52 -13.83
N LEU A 179 0.98 7.33 -12.61
CA LEU A 179 2.46 7.36 -12.42
C LEU A 179 3.09 6.14 -11.76
N TRP A 180 2.33 5.13 -11.33
CA TRP A 180 2.97 3.89 -10.93
C TRP A 180 3.38 3.02 -12.13
N TRP A 181 2.73 3.22 -13.29
CA TRP A 181 3.27 2.73 -14.57
C TRP A 181 4.64 3.35 -14.87
N ILE A 182 4.87 4.59 -14.40
CA ILE A 182 6.12 5.35 -14.48
C ILE A 182 7.20 4.88 -13.47
N VAL A 183 6.92 3.89 -12.63
CA VAL A 183 7.93 3.33 -11.70
C VAL A 183 8.24 1.86 -12.04
N LYS A 184 7.31 1.12 -12.67
CA LYS A 184 7.47 -0.34 -12.87
C LYS A 184 7.97 -0.85 -14.23
N GLN A 185 8.18 -0.01 -15.24
CA GLN A 185 8.83 -0.44 -16.52
C GLN A 185 10.32 -0.13 -16.61
N GLY A 186 10.93 0.44 -15.56
CA GLY A 186 12.36 0.75 -15.52
C GLY A 186 13.28 -0.38 -15.04
N PHE A 187 12.72 -1.50 -14.55
CA PHE A 187 13.52 -2.64 -14.11
C PHE A 187 13.24 -3.86 -15.00
N PRO A 188 14.14 -4.18 -15.97
CA PRO A 188 14.24 -5.56 -16.38
C PRO A 188 14.48 -6.41 -15.13
N LYS A 189 13.75 -7.52 -15.05
CA LYS A 189 13.98 -8.61 -14.10
C LYS A 189 15.38 -9.19 -14.31
N ARG A 190 16.40 -8.48 -13.81
CA ARG A 190 17.81 -8.85 -13.60
C ARG A 190 18.61 -7.57 -13.51
N ILE A 191 18.87 -7.10 -12.29
CA ILE A 191 20.20 -6.70 -11.81
C ILE A 191 20.18 -7.00 -10.29
N PHE A 192 20.94 -8.04 -9.93
CA PHE A 192 21.14 -8.72 -8.63
C PHE A 192 19.90 -9.29 -7.93
#